data_AF-A0AAJ6J8S9-F1
#
_entry.id   AF-A0AAJ6J8S9-F1
#
_cell.length_a   1.000
_cell.length_b   1.000
_cell.length_c   1.000
_cell.angle_alpha   90.00
_cell.angle_beta   90.00
_cell.angle_gamma   90.00
#
_symmetry.space_group_name_H-M   'P 1'
#
loop_
_entity.id
_entity.type
_entity.pdbx_description
1 polymer ?
#
loop_
_entity_poly.entity_id
_entity_poly.type
_entity_poly.pdbx_seq_one_letter_code
_entity_poly.pdbx_strand_id
1 'polypeptide(L)'
;MTPTQPRSVPEIISDLFSQLTVLLRKEAQLARVEVSENMAGIGRGLGLIVGGAVLLIPALVILLQAGVAALTERYGMANYWSALLVGGVVLIVGIILLLVGVSHLKIENIKPSKTIHQLQRDASVAKEQVSQDHESRRAA
;
A
#
# COMPACT_ATOMS: atom_id res chain seq x y z
N MET A 1 -16.30 -5.16 -62.10
CA MET A 1 -15.03 -5.57 -61.45
C MET A 1 -14.42 -4.30 -60.85
N THR A 2 -14.71 -4.01 -59.59
CA THR A 2 -14.15 -2.84 -58.88
C THR A 2 -12.74 -3.20 -58.42
N PRO A 3 -11.70 -2.39 -58.75
CA PRO A 3 -10.33 -2.71 -58.41
C PRO A 3 -10.16 -2.67 -56.88
N THR A 4 -9.83 -3.82 -56.29
CA THR A 4 -9.34 -3.92 -54.92
C THR A 4 -7.98 -3.24 -54.85
N GLN A 5 -7.97 -1.96 -54.45
CA GLN A 5 -6.75 -1.21 -54.19
C GLN A 5 -5.95 -1.94 -53.10
N PRO A 6 -4.67 -2.27 -53.33
CA PRO A 6 -3.82 -2.89 -52.33
C PRO A 6 -3.68 -1.92 -51.15
N ARG A 7 -4.08 -2.36 -49.95
CA ARG A 7 -3.92 -1.59 -48.70
C ARG A 7 -2.49 -1.06 -48.62
N SER A 8 -2.37 0.25 -48.52
CA SER A 8 -1.08 0.91 -48.54
C SER A 8 -0.39 0.78 -47.17
N VAL A 9 0.93 0.55 -47.14
CA VAL A 9 1.73 0.43 -45.90
C VAL A 9 1.48 1.56 -44.88
N PRO A 10 1.25 2.83 -45.29
CA PRO A 10 0.89 3.90 -44.35
C PRO A 10 -0.44 3.69 -43.63
N GLU A 11 -1.40 3.02 -44.27
CA GLU A 11 -2.74 2.77 -43.75
C GLU A 11 -2.72 1.73 -42.62
N ILE A 12 -1.86 0.71 -42.73
CA ILE A 12 -1.67 -0.33 -41.70
C ILE A 12 -0.97 0.25 -40.46
N ILE A 13 0.02 1.12 -40.66
CA ILE A 13 0.73 1.82 -39.57
C ILE A 13 -0.24 2.73 -38.81
N SER A 14 -1.07 3.49 -39.53
CA SER A 14 -2.12 4.35 -38.95
C SER A 14 -3.10 3.55 -38.07
N ASP A 15 -3.53 2.39 -38.56
CA ASP A 15 -4.48 1.53 -37.84
C ASP A 15 -3.85 0.91 -36.57
N LEU A 16 -2.56 0.59 -36.61
CA LEU A 16 -1.79 0.08 -35.47
C LEU A 16 -1.62 1.16 -34.37
N PHE A 17 -1.32 2.40 -34.74
CA PHE A 17 -1.27 3.54 -33.81
C PHE A 17 -2.63 3.84 -33.18
N SER A 18 -3.71 3.74 -33.98
CA SER A 18 -5.08 3.85 -33.48
C SER A 18 -5.38 2.77 -32.44
N GLN A 19 -5.04 1.51 -32.72
CA GLN A 19 -5.25 0.39 -31.79
C GLN A 19 -4.42 0.52 -30.50
N LEU A 20 -3.16 0.96 -30.60
CA LEU A 20 -2.31 1.23 -29.42
C LEU A 20 -2.91 2.35 -28.55
N THR A 21 -3.42 3.42 -29.17
CA THR A 21 -4.07 4.52 -28.45
C THR A 21 -5.32 4.03 -27.70
N VAL A 22 -6.11 3.14 -28.31
CA VAL A 22 -7.26 2.51 -27.66
C VAL A 22 -6.84 1.64 -26.48
N LEU A 23 -5.77 0.85 -26.62
CA LEU A 23 -5.25 0.01 -25.55
C LEU A 23 -4.75 0.84 -24.36
N LEU A 24 -3.94 1.86 -24.63
CA LEU A 24 -3.42 2.77 -23.60
C LEU A 24 -4.55 3.47 -22.85
N ARG A 25 -5.59 3.93 -23.56
CA ARG A 25 -6.75 4.56 -22.93
C ARG A 25 -7.50 3.57 -22.03
N LYS A 26 -7.64 2.31 -22.47
CA LYS A 26 -8.30 1.26 -21.70
C LYS A 26 -7.52 0.90 -20.44
N GLU A 27 -6.20 0.79 -20.54
CA GLU A 27 -5.32 0.47 -19.42
C GLU A 27 -5.24 1.62 -18.42
N ALA A 28 -5.21 2.87 -18.90
CA ALA A 28 -5.35 4.05 -18.05
C ALA A 28 -6.71 4.11 -17.34
N GLN A 29 -7.80 3.72 -18.01
CA GLN A 29 -9.13 3.65 -17.40
C GLN A 29 -9.19 2.55 -16.33
N LEU A 30 -8.62 1.38 -16.60
CA LEU A 30 -8.58 0.26 -15.67
C LEU A 30 -7.72 0.57 -14.44
N ALA A 31 -6.51 1.12 -14.66
CA ALA A 31 -5.62 1.55 -13.59
C ALA A 31 -6.28 2.64 -12.72
N ARG A 32 -7.03 3.56 -13.32
CA ARG A 32 -7.79 4.56 -12.55
C ARG A 32 -8.86 3.94 -11.67
N VAL A 33 -9.57 2.92 -12.17
CA VAL A 33 -10.58 2.19 -11.38
C VAL A 33 -9.93 1.49 -10.20
N GLU A 34 -8.86 0.73 -10.44
CA GLU A 34 -8.15 -0.01 -9.40
C GLU A 34 -7.56 0.92 -8.33
N VAL A 35 -6.94 2.03 -8.73
CA VAL A 35 -6.47 3.06 -7.79
C VAL A 35 -7.65 3.63 -6.99
N SER A 36 -8.78 3.92 -7.63
CA SER A 36 -9.95 4.48 -6.93
C SER A 36 -10.57 3.51 -5.92
N GLU A 37 -10.64 2.22 -6.24
CA GLU A 37 -11.13 1.17 -5.33
C GLU A 37 -10.18 0.96 -4.15
N ASN A 38 -8.87 0.94 -4.41
CA ASN A 38 -7.84 0.88 -3.38
C ASN A 38 -7.91 2.09 -2.43
N MET A 39 -8.06 3.30 -2.99
CA MET A 39 -8.22 4.53 -2.19
C MET A 39 -9.51 4.54 -1.38
N ALA A 40 -10.62 4.04 -1.93
CA ALA A 40 -11.88 3.94 -1.20
C ALA A 40 -11.79 2.93 -0.04
N GLY A 41 -11.10 1.80 -0.24
CA GLY A 41 -10.82 0.82 0.81
C GLY A 41 -9.98 1.40 1.95
N ILE A 42 -8.88 2.10 1.59
CA ILE A 42 -8.02 2.79 2.56
C ILE A 42 -8.81 3.88 3.30
N GLY A 43 -9.64 4.67 2.60
CA GLY A 43 -10.46 5.72 3.20
C GLY A 43 -11.47 5.19 4.22
N ARG A 44 -12.16 4.09 3.91
CA ARG A 44 -13.06 3.42 4.87
C ARG A 44 -12.31 2.87 6.08
N GLY A 45 -11.16 2.22 5.85
CA GLY A 45 -10.31 1.70 6.92
C GLY A 45 -9.83 2.81 7.87
N LEU A 46 -9.30 3.90 7.32
CA LEU A 46 -8.89 5.07 8.10
C LEU A 46 -10.07 5.72 8.83
N GLY A 47 -11.24 5.82 8.19
CA GLY A 47 -12.45 6.35 8.81
C GLY A 47 -12.88 5.56 10.05
N LEU A 48 -12.85 4.22 9.98
CA LEU A 48 -13.13 3.35 11.13
C LEU A 48 -12.08 3.47 12.23
N ILE A 49 -10.79 3.57 11.87
CA ILE A 49 -9.70 3.76 12.84
C ILE A 49 -9.88 5.08 13.59
N VAL A 50 -10.11 6.17 12.88
CA VAL A 50 -10.30 7.50 13.48
C VAL A 50 -11.58 7.52 14.32
N GLY A 51 -12.70 7.03 13.79
CA GLY A 51 -13.96 6.95 14.53
C GLY A 51 -13.85 6.10 15.80
N GLY A 52 -13.16 4.97 15.72
CA GLY A 52 -12.85 4.12 16.89
C GLY A 52 -11.96 4.84 17.90
N ALA A 53 -10.90 5.52 17.45
CA ALA A 53 -10.02 6.29 18.33
C ALA A 53 -10.76 7.40 19.09
N VAL A 54 -11.69 8.11 18.41
CA VAL A 54 -12.54 9.14 19.04
C VAL A 54 -13.34 8.60 20.22
N LEU A 55 -13.79 7.35 20.16
CA LEU A 55 -14.52 6.71 21.28
C LEU A 55 -13.58 6.04 22.29
N LEU A 56 -12.52 5.38 21.85
CA LEU A 56 -11.61 4.63 22.71
C LEU A 56 -10.74 5.53 23.58
N ILE A 57 -10.30 6.69 23.09
CA ILE A 57 -9.48 7.62 23.87
C ILE A 57 -10.21 8.09 25.14
N PRO A 58 -11.42 8.67 25.08
CA PRO A 58 -12.13 9.09 26.29
C PRO A 58 -12.54 7.89 27.16
N ALA A 59 -12.93 6.76 26.57
CA ALA A 59 -13.24 5.55 27.33
C ALA A 59 -12.03 5.06 28.14
N LEU A 60 -10.83 5.08 27.54
CA LEU A 60 -9.59 4.74 28.22
C LEU A 60 -9.32 5.71 29.36
N VAL A 61 -9.46 7.03 29.15
CA VAL A 61 -9.29 8.03 30.22
C VAL A 61 -10.22 7.74 31.41
N ILE A 62 -11.50 7.45 31.15
CA ILE A 62 -12.47 7.11 32.20
C ILE A 62 -12.05 5.84 32.95
N LEU A 63 -11.60 4.80 32.24
CA LEU A 63 -11.12 3.56 32.86
C LEU A 63 -9.87 3.79 33.72
N LEU A 64 -8.94 4.63 33.26
CA LEU A 64 -7.75 4.96 34.03
C LEU A 64 -8.11 5.75 35.29
N GLN A 65 -9.03 6.70 35.20
CA GLN A 65 -9.55 7.42 36.37
C GLN A 65 -10.25 6.46 37.35
N ALA A 66 -11.03 5.51 36.85
CA ALA A 66 -11.64 4.47 37.69
C ALA A 66 -10.58 3.61 38.39
N GLY A 67 -9.47 3.28 37.71
CA GLY A 67 -8.34 2.58 38.32
C GLY A 67 -7.67 3.41 39.43
N VAL A 68 -7.44 4.71 39.19
CA VAL A 68 -6.89 5.63 40.20
C VAL A 68 -7.80 5.76 41.40
N ALA A 69 -9.11 5.90 41.19
CA ALA A 69 -10.12 5.96 42.24
C ALA A 69 -10.15 4.66 43.05
N ALA A 70 -10.14 3.51 42.36
CA ALA A 70 -10.11 2.20 43.02
C ALA A 70 -8.87 2.03 43.91
N LEU A 71 -7.69 2.48 43.48
CA LEU A 71 -6.47 2.43 44.30
C LEU A 71 -6.56 3.36 45.52
N THR A 72 -7.07 4.57 45.29
CA THR A 72 -7.24 5.60 46.33
C THR A 72 -8.23 5.15 47.41
N GLU A 73 -9.42 4.71 47.01
CA GLU A 73 -10.49 4.33 47.93
C GLU A 73 -10.22 2.99 48.62
N ARG A 74 -9.68 1.99 47.90
CA ARG A 74 -9.52 0.64 48.45
C ARG A 74 -8.27 0.46 49.29
N TYR A 75 -7.19 1.16 48.98
CA TYR A 75 -5.91 1.04 49.69
C TYR A 75 -5.56 2.27 50.52
N GLY A 76 -6.44 3.28 50.58
CA GLY A 76 -6.21 4.54 51.31
C GLY A 76 -5.02 5.34 50.77
N MET A 77 -4.62 5.07 49.52
CA MET A 77 -3.43 5.64 48.93
C MET A 77 -3.70 7.08 48.52
N ALA A 78 -2.75 7.99 48.74
CA ALA A 78 -2.96 9.38 48.36
C ALA A 78 -3.16 9.51 46.83
N ASN A 79 -4.09 10.36 46.40
CA ASN A 79 -4.52 10.46 45.01
C ASN A 79 -3.36 10.60 44.01
N TYR A 80 -2.33 11.37 44.37
CA TYR A 80 -1.16 11.58 43.52
C TYR A 80 -0.30 10.31 43.34
N TRP A 81 -0.17 9.46 44.36
CA TRP A 81 0.55 8.19 44.26
C TRP A 81 -0.21 7.17 43.41
N SER A 82 -1.54 7.09 43.57
CA SER A 82 -2.40 6.26 42.74
C SER A 82 -2.30 6.65 41.25
N ALA A 83 -2.39 7.97 40.97
CA ALA A 83 -2.26 8.50 39.62
C ALA A 83 -0.89 8.22 39.00
N LEU A 84 0.19 8.37 39.77
CA LEU A 84 1.55 8.11 39.30
C LEU A 84 1.77 6.63 38.96
N LEU A 85 1.22 5.72 39.77
CA LEU A 85 1.35 4.28 39.53
C LEU A 85 0.56 3.84 38.30
N VAL A 86 -0.72 4.20 38.22
CA VAL A 86 -1.56 3.84 37.06
C VAL A 86 -1.02 4.49 35.79
N GLY A 87 -0.69 5.78 35.84
CA GLY A 87 -0.10 6.51 34.72
C GLY A 87 1.24 5.93 34.29
N GLY A 88 2.10 5.54 35.24
CA GLY A 88 3.39 4.92 34.99
C GLY A 88 3.28 3.57 34.27
N VAL A 89 2.36 2.70 34.73
CA VAL A 89 2.11 1.40 34.08
C VAL A 89 1.61 1.60 32.65
N VAL A 90 0.64 2.49 32.44
CA VAL A 90 0.08 2.77 31.11
C VAL A 90 1.12 3.40 30.20
N LEU A 91 1.99 4.28 30.72
CA LEU A 91 3.08 4.88 29.95
C LEU A 91 4.04 3.82 29.43
N ILE A 92 4.44 2.86 30.27
CA ILE A 92 5.33 1.76 29.87
C ILE A 92 4.67 0.92 28.76
N VAL A 93 3.41 0.52 28.95
CA VAL A 93 2.65 -0.24 27.96
C VAL A 93 2.53 0.55 26.65
N GLY A 94 2.23 1.85 26.73
CA GLY A 94 2.11 2.74 25.58
C GLY A 94 3.41 2.87 24.79
N ILE A 95 4.55 3.00 25.46
CA ILE A 95 5.86 3.04 24.81
C ILE A 95 6.13 1.72 24.08
N ILE A 96 5.87 0.57 24.71
CA ILE A 96 6.05 -0.75 24.08
C ILE A 96 5.19 -0.86 22.83
N LEU A 97 3.90 -0.54 22.93
CA LEU A 97 2.98 -0.59 21.79
C LEU A 97 3.41 0.35 20.66
N LEU A 98 3.89 1.55 20.98
CA LEU A 98 4.40 2.49 19.98
C LEU A 98 5.62 1.93 19.26
N LEU A 99 6.60 1.40 20.01
CA LEU A 99 7.81 0.82 19.42
C LEU A 99 7.47 -0.37 18.51
N VAL A 100 6.58 -1.26 18.97
CA VAL A 100 6.10 -2.41 18.18
C VAL A 100 5.31 -1.93 16.94
N GLY A 101 4.41 -0.97 17.09
CA GLY A 101 3.64 -0.43 15.97
C GLY A 101 4.55 0.20 14.91
N VAL A 102 5.49 1.05 15.33
CA VAL A 102 6.47 1.67 14.44
C VAL A 102 7.37 0.63 13.77
N SER A 103 7.75 -0.45 14.47
CA SER A 103 8.57 -1.51 13.85
C SER A 103 7.82 -2.27 12.76
N HIS A 104 6.51 -2.51 12.94
CA HIS A 104 5.66 -3.18 11.96
C HIS A 104 5.35 -2.30 10.73
N LEU A 105 5.38 -0.97 10.90
CA LEU A 105 5.23 -0.03 9.79
C LEU A 105 6.53 0.17 8.99
N LYS A 106 7.71 -0.09 9.59
CA LYS A 106 9.02 0.20 9.00
C LYS A 106 9.57 -0.87 8.07
N ILE A 107 8.98 -2.07 8.04
CA ILE A 107 9.58 -3.22 7.37
C ILE A 107 8.54 -3.81 6.40
N GLU A 108 8.91 -3.90 5.12
CA GLU A 108 8.34 -4.80 4.09
C GLU A 108 7.07 -4.43 3.30
N ASN A 109 6.19 -3.49 3.70
CA ASN A 109 4.94 -3.25 2.94
C ASN A 109 4.98 -2.16 1.85
N ILE A 110 6.09 -1.45 1.65
CA ILE A 110 6.22 -0.37 0.62
C ILE A 110 7.30 -0.68 -0.43
N LYS A 111 7.75 -1.93 -0.55
CA LYS A 111 8.49 -2.38 -1.73
C LYS A 111 7.79 -3.60 -2.30
N PRO A 112 7.21 -3.53 -3.51
CA PRO A 112 6.69 -4.72 -4.18
C PRO A 112 7.89 -5.63 -4.50
N SER A 113 8.23 -6.52 -3.57
CA SER A 113 9.35 -7.46 -3.71
C SER A 113 9.15 -8.40 -4.91
N LYS A 114 7.89 -8.68 -5.25
CA LYS A 114 7.52 -9.49 -6.42
C LYS A 114 7.73 -8.76 -7.75
N THR A 115 7.44 -7.46 -7.82
CA THR A 115 7.57 -6.69 -9.07
C THR A 115 9.03 -6.51 -9.48
N ILE A 116 9.93 -6.30 -8.52
CA ILE A 116 11.36 -6.12 -8.81
C ILE A 116 12.00 -7.41 -9.34
N HIS A 117 11.64 -8.57 -8.79
CA HIS A 117 12.15 -9.87 -9.27
C HIS A 117 11.64 -10.23 -10.68
N GLN A 118 10.39 -9.90 -10.99
CA GLN A 118 9.83 -10.14 -12.33
C GLN A 118 10.45 -9.21 -13.37
N LEU A 119 10.64 -7.92 -13.05
CA LEU A 119 11.33 -6.97 -13.93
C LEU A 119 12.78 -7.37 -14.22
N GLN A 120 13.50 -7.92 -13.24
CA GLN A 120 14.86 -8.42 -13.44
C GLN A 120 14.89 -9.66 -14.35
N ARG A 121 13.91 -10.56 -14.23
CA ARG A 121 13.83 -11.76 -15.05
C ARG A 121 13.48 -11.43 -16.50
N ASP A 122 12.55 -10.51 -16.72
CA ASP A 122 12.18 -10.07 -18.07
C ASP A 122 13.32 -9.31 -18.76
N ALA A 123 14.08 -8.49 -18.02
CA ALA A 123 15.28 -7.84 -18.54
C ALA A 123 16.37 -8.84 -18.93
N SER A 124 16.53 -9.94 -18.18
CA SER A 124 17.51 -10.98 -18.51
C SER A 124 17.16 -11.75 -19.79
N VAL A 125 15.89 -12.10 -19.98
CA VAL A 125 15.42 -12.81 -21.19
C VAL A 125 15.52 -11.92 -22.43
N ALA A 126 15.16 -10.64 -22.31
CA ALA A 126 15.29 -9.68 -23.42
C ALA A 126 16.76 -9.47 -23.83
N LYS A 127 17.69 -9.44 -22.86
CA LYS A 127 19.12 -9.32 -23.12
C LYS A 127 19.67 -10.56 -23.84
N GLU A 128 19.18 -11.74 -23.49
CA GLU A 128 19.62 -13.00 -24.10
C GLU A 128 19.16 -13.12 -25.57
N GLN A 129 17.92 -12.70 -25.87
CA GLN A 129 17.41 -12.66 -27.25
C GLN A 129 18.18 -11.69 -28.15
N VAL A 130 18.60 -10.52 -27.64
CA VAL A 130 19.42 -9.57 -28.41
C VAL A 130 20.83 -10.13 -28.67
N SER A 131 21.39 -10.90 -27.72
CA SER A 131 22.70 -11.51 -27.91
C SER A 131 22.70 -12.65 -28.95
N GLN A 132 21.62 -13.44 -29.00
CA GLN A 132 21.47 -14.53 -29.98
C GLN A 132 21.21 -14.03 -31.41
N ASP A 133 20.50 -12.91 -31.59
CA ASP A 133 20.25 -12.33 -32.92
C ASP A 133 21.54 -11.80 -33.59
N HIS A 134 22.53 -11.40 -32.79
CA HIS A 134 23.83 -10.95 -33.30
C HIS A 134 24.76 -12.10 -33.74
N GLU A 135 24.62 -13.30 -33.18
CA GLU A 135 25.41 -14.47 -33.60
C GLU A 135 24.86 -15.10 -34.89
N SER A 136 23.53 -15.18 -35.05
CA SER A 136 22.90 -15.75 -36.24
C SER A 136 23.14 -14.91 -37.50
N ARG A 137 23.29 -13.59 -37.38
CA ARG A 137 23.64 -12.67 -38.48
C ARG A 137 25.12 -12.64 -38.87
N ARG A 138 26.03 -13.20 -38.05
CA ARG A 138 27.47 -13.28 -38.36
C ARG A 138 27.87 -14.61 -39.01
N ALA A 139 26.99 -15.60 -38.95
CA ALA A 139 27.21 -16.95 -39.48
C ALA A 139 26.55 -17.21 -40.85
N ALA A 140 25.85 -16.21 -41.42
CA ALA A 140 25.23 -16.24 -42.75
C ALA A 140 25.93 -15.22 -43.67
#